data_AF-A0A7I7MGZ8-F1
#
_entry.id   AF-A0A7I7MGZ8-F1
#
_cell.length_a   1.000
_cell.length_b   1.000
_cell.length_c   1.000
_cell.angle_alpha   90.00
_cell.angle_beta   90.00
_cell.angle_gamma   90.00
#
_symmetry.space_group_name_H-M   'P 1'
#
loop_
_entity.id
_entity.type
_entity.pdbx_description
1 polymer ?
#
loop_
_entity_poly.entity_id
_entity_poly.type
_entity_poly.pdbx_seq_one_letter_code
_entity_poly.pdbx_strand_id
1 'polypeptide(L)'
;MRFSMRRAGVACGAILATASVAVASATPAWSSSTALVIGGIATPSLSDIVMAELLGGTLEGQPRVSVNWPAQAAPYTGSNNLTLGASINVGITNLNAQIDAALGPAEHRRQRSADQR
;
A
#
# COMPACT_ATOMS: atom_id res chain seq x y z
N MET A 1 -34.93 38.62 -26.58
CA MET A 1 -35.13 37.88 -25.31
C MET A 1 -35.32 36.40 -25.62
N ARG A 2 -34.52 35.56 -24.96
CA ARG A 2 -34.65 34.10 -24.69
C ARG A 2 -35.93 33.37 -25.12
N PHE A 3 -35.79 32.18 -25.74
CA PHE A 3 -35.96 30.89 -25.05
C PHE A 3 -35.35 29.73 -25.86
N SER A 4 -34.66 28.85 -25.14
CA SER A 4 -34.03 27.61 -25.58
C SER A 4 -34.95 26.43 -25.25
N MET A 5 -35.05 25.40 -26.10
CA MET A 5 -35.03 23.97 -25.70
C MET A 5 -35.22 22.97 -26.87
N ARG A 6 -34.19 22.12 -27.02
CA ARG A 6 -34.20 20.64 -27.19
C ARG A 6 -34.94 19.99 -28.37
N ARG A 7 -34.19 19.15 -29.11
CA ARG A 7 -34.54 17.72 -29.25
C ARG A 7 -33.33 16.85 -29.62
N ALA A 8 -33.26 15.71 -28.96
CA ALA A 8 -32.28 14.65 -29.10
C ALA A 8 -32.46 13.86 -30.40
N GLY A 9 -31.37 13.29 -30.90
CA GLY A 9 -31.37 12.32 -31.99
C GLY A 9 -30.05 11.54 -31.99
N VAL A 10 -29.94 10.59 -31.06
CA VAL A 10 -28.86 9.58 -31.02
C VAL A 10 -29.34 8.36 -31.80
N ALA A 11 -28.62 8.00 -32.87
CA ALA A 11 -28.53 6.69 -33.52
C ALA A 11 -27.75 6.93 -34.84
N CYS A 12 -26.83 6.11 -35.35
CA CYS A 12 -26.32 4.79 -35.05
C CYS A 12 -24.97 4.69 -35.78
N GLY A 13 -23.92 4.17 -35.15
CA GLY A 13 -22.60 4.03 -35.80
C GLY A 13 -21.75 3.00 -35.07
N ALA A 14 -22.07 1.73 -35.28
CA ALA A 14 -21.29 0.62 -34.74
C ALA A 14 -19.96 0.49 -35.50
N ILE A 15 -18.85 0.80 -34.83
CA ILE A 15 -17.54 0.23 -35.15
C ILE A 15 -17.03 -0.35 -33.83
N LEU A 16 -17.35 -1.62 -33.58
CA LEU A 16 -16.68 -2.39 -32.54
C LEU A 16 -15.31 -2.79 -33.06
N ALA A 17 -14.36 -1.86 -32.99
CA ALA A 17 -12.98 -2.25 -32.85
C ALA A 17 -12.89 -3.04 -31.54
N THR A 18 -12.48 -4.31 -31.61
CA THR A 18 -12.16 -5.13 -30.44
C THR A 18 -11.03 -4.44 -29.68
N ALA A 19 -11.38 -3.50 -28.81
CA ALA A 19 -10.51 -3.05 -27.76
C ALA A 19 -10.40 -4.24 -26.80
N SER A 20 -9.32 -5.01 -26.94
CA SER A 20 -8.85 -5.85 -25.86
C SER A 20 -8.66 -4.94 -24.66
N VAL A 21 -9.64 -4.93 -23.74
CA VAL A 21 -9.52 -4.25 -22.46
C VAL A 21 -8.39 -4.98 -21.75
N ALA A 22 -7.19 -4.40 -21.82
CA ALA A 22 -6.16 -4.70 -20.86
C ALA A 22 -6.73 -4.23 -19.53
N VAL A 23 -7.38 -5.15 -18.80
CA VAL A 23 -7.72 -4.95 -17.40
C VAL A 23 -6.38 -4.86 -16.71
N ALA A 24 -5.84 -3.64 -16.62
CA ALA A 24 -4.82 -3.33 -15.66
C ALA A 24 -5.46 -3.68 -14.32
N SER A 25 -5.03 -4.78 -13.71
CA SER A 25 -5.26 -5.04 -12.30
C SER A 25 -4.50 -3.94 -11.55
N ALA A 26 -5.07 -2.74 -11.53
CA ALA A 26 -4.66 -1.68 -10.65
C ALA A 26 -4.96 -2.24 -9.26
N THR A 27 -3.91 -2.71 -8.59
CA THR A 27 -3.98 -3.01 -7.16
C THR A 27 -4.64 -1.79 -6.52
N PRO A 28 -5.80 -1.96 -5.85
CA PRO A 28 -6.50 -0.82 -5.29
C PRO A 28 -5.55 -0.16 -4.29
N ALA A 29 -5.02 1.01 -4.67
CA ALA A 29 -4.27 1.86 -3.75
C ALA A 29 -5.21 2.23 -2.62
N TRP A 30 -4.72 2.16 -1.39
CA TRP A 30 -5.51 2.66 -0.27
C TRP A 30 -5.57 4.18 -0.39
N SER A 31 -6.76 4.74 -0.59
CA SER A 31 -6.93 6.20 -0.72
C SER A 31 -6.75 6.94 0.62
N SER A 32 -6.40 6.24 1.71
CA SER A 32 -6.30 6.77 3.06
C SER A 32 -4.89 6.54 3.63
N SER A 33 -4.40 7.52 4.39
CA SER A 33 -3.14 7.40 5.13
C SER A 33 -3.17 6.16 6.02
N THR A 34 -2.22 5.25 5.81
CA THR A 34 -2.09 3.99 6.55
C THR A 34 -0.82 4.04 7.38
N ALA A 35 -0.93 3.71 8.67
CA ALA A 35 0.22 3.57 9.55
C ALA A 35 0.82 2.17 9.41
N LEU A 36 2.06 2.11 8.90
CA LEU A 36 2.85 0.88 8.88
C LEU A 36 3.67 0.80 10.17
N VAL A 37 3.53 -0.30 10.90
CA VAL A 37 4.16 -0.48 12.22
C VAL A 37 5.05 -1.71 12.23
N ILE A 38 6.29 -1.55 12.66
CA ILE A 38 7.28 -2.63 12.78
C ILE A 38 7.52 -2.91 14.26
N GLY A 39 7.42 -4.18 14.66
CA GLY A 39 7.72 -4.62 16.02
C GLY A 39 9.23 -4.61 16.33
N GLY A 40 9.57 -4.73 17.61
CA GLY A 40 10.95 -4.88 18.05
C GLY A 40 11.50 -6.29 17.83
N ILE A 41 12.76 -6.52 18.23
CA ILE A 41 13.38 -7.86 18.25
C ILE A 41 12.48 -8.84 19.02
N ALA A 42 12.41 -10.08 18.53
CA ALA A 42 11.52 -11.14 18.99
C ALA A 42 10.01 -10.84 18.91
N THR A 43 9.61 -9.73 18.26
CA THR A 43 8.21 -9.34 18.10
C THR A 43 7.88 -9.22 16.61
N PRO A 44 7.65 -10.34 15.91
CA PRO A 44 7.57 -10.33 14.46
C PRO A 44 6.34 -9.63 13.88
N SER A 45 5.29 -9.51 14.69
CA SER A 45 4.06 -8.78 14.37
C SER A 45 3.44 -8.24 15.65
N LEU A 46 2.66 -7.16 15.52
CA LEU A 46 1.91 -6.54 16.60
C LEU A 46 0.41 -6.80 16.40
N SER A 47 -0.31 -7.02 17.50
CA SER A 47 -1.78 -7.09 17.47
C SER A 47 -2.38 -5.70 17.28
N ASP A 48 -3.60 -5.63 16.76
CA ASP A 48 -4.29 -4.35 16.57
C ASP A 48 -4.50 -3.61 17.89
N ILE A 49 -4.72 -4.31 19.00
CA ILE A 49 -4.86 -3.72 20.34
C ILE A 49 -3.57 -2.97 20.73
N VAL A 50 -2.40 -3.59 20.53
CA VAL A 50 -1.12 -2.92 20.84
C VAL A 50 -0.89 -1.74 19.90
N MET A 51 -1.25 -1.89 18.63
CA MET A 51 -1.11 -0.81 17.64
C MET A 51 -2.07 0.37 17.89
N ALA A 52 -3.26 0.13 18.42
CA ALA A 52 -4.26 1.16 18.71
C ALA A 52 -3.78 2.14 19.78
N GLU A 53 -2.98 1.67 20.73
CA GLU A 53 -2.43 2.49 21.83
C GLU A 53 -1.16 3.25 21.44
N LEU A 54 -0.56 2.94 20.28
CA LEU A 54 0.68 3.60 19.85
C LEU A 54 0.47 5.11 19.72
N LEU A 55 1.49 5.85 20.14
CA LEU A 55 1.48 7.31 20.14
C LEU A 55 0.26 7.87 20.90
N GLY A 56 -0.20 7.18 21.95
CA GLY A 56 -1.32 7.62 22.80
C GLY A 56 -2.65 7.71 22.06
N GLY A 57 -2.89 6.83 21.07
CA GLY A 57 -4.13 6.81 20.30
C GLY A 57 -4.19 7.82 19.15
N THR A 58 -3.10 8.51 18.82
CA THR A 58 -3.10 9.47 17.68
C THR A 58 -3.34 8.82 16.31
N LEU A 59 -3.25 7.48 16.23
CA LEU A 59 -3.58 6.69 15.05
C LEU A 59 -5.02 6.15 15.08
N GLU A 60 -5.87 6.62 15.99
CA GLU A 60 -7.28 6.25 16.06
C GLU A 60 -8.00 6.62 14.75
N GLY A 61 -8.87 5.72 14.26
CA GLY A 61 -9.59 5.89 13.00
C GLY A 61 -8.74 5.74 11.72
N GLN A 62 -7.40 5.62 11.83
CA GLN A 62 -6.53 5.32 10.68
C GLN A 62 -6.34 3.81 10.53
N PRO A 63 -6.27 3.29 9.28
CA PRO A 63 -5.79 1.94 9.03
C PRO A 63 -4.38 1.75 9.60
N ARG A 64 -4.18 0.65 10.33
CA ARG A 64 -2.89 0.25 10.89
C ARG A 64 -2.54 -1.13 10.38
N VAL A 65 -1.30 -1.30 9.93
CA VAL A 65 -0.82 -2.59 9.45
C VAL A 65 0.48 -2.92 10.16
N SER A 66 0.52 -4.10 10.77
CA SER A 66 1.77 -4.65 11.27
C SER A 66 2.57 -5.21 10.10
N VAL A 67 3.77 -4.70 9.92
CA VAL A 67 4.75 -5.24 8.97
C VAL A 67 5.37 -6.47 9.59
N ASN A 68 5.21 -7.62 8.93
CA ASN A 68 5.87 -8.84 9.36
C ASN A 68 7.38 -8.72 9.14
N TRP A 69 8.13 -8.60 10.22
CA TRP A 69 9.58 -8.64 10.22
C TRP A 69 10.02 -9.85 11.05
N PRO A 70 10.91 -10.76 10.59
CA PRO A 70 11.27 -11.94 11.37
C PRO A 70 11.75 -11.61 12.79
N ALA A 71 12.29 -10.40 13.00
CA ALA A 71 12.71 -9.90 14.32
C ALA A 71 13.77 -10.81 14.99
N GLN A 72 14.55 -11.52 14.18
CA GLN A 72 15.59 -12.45 14.60
C GLN A 72 16.97 -11.78 14.61
N ALA A 73 17.81 -12.22 15.54
CA ALA A 73 19.20 -11.82 15.68
C ALA A 73 20.00 -12.95 16.35
N ALA A 74 20.34 -14.00 15.58
CA ALA A 74 21.18 -15.08 16.10
C ALA A 74 22.56 -14.56 16.57
N PRO A 75 23.10 -15.10 17.67
CA PRO A 75 22.54 -16.17 18.51
C PRO A 75 21.51 -15.70 19.56
N TYR A 76 21.29 -14.40 19.74
CA TYR A 76 20.50 -13.83 20.83
C TYR A 76 19.02 -14.26 20.83
N THR A 77 18.42 -14.41 19.65
CA THR A 77 17.03 -14.89 19.52
C THR A 77 16.91 -16.42 19.42
N GLY A 78 18.04 -17.12 19.38
CA GLY A 78 18.13 -18.55 19.10
C GLY A 78 19.29 -18.87 18.15
N SER A 79 20.00 -19.97 18.42
CA SER A 79 21.19 -20.36 17.65
C SER A 79 20.90 -20.78 16.21
N ASN A 80 19.67 -21.21 15.92
CA ASN A 80 19.23 -21.64 14.58
C ASN A 80 18.43 -20.55 13.83
N ASN A 81 18.42 -19.31 14.35
CA ASN A 81 17.69 -18.20 13.74
C ASN A 81 18.55 -17.47 12.70
N LEU A 82 17.90 -16.57 11.94
CA LEU A 82 18.59 -15.63 11.07
C LEU A 82 19.53 -14.72 11.86
N THR A 83 20.65 -14.34 11.24
CA THR A 83 21.44 -13.20 11.70
C THR A 83 20.61 -11.92 11.62
N LEU A 84 20.97 -10.90 12.40
CA LEU A 84 20.25 -9.62 12.38
C LEU A 84 20.18 -9.02 10.96
N GLY A 85 21.28 -9.05 10.21
CA GLY A 85 21.30 -8.55 8.83
C GLY A 85 20.37 -9.33 7.89
N ALA A 86 20.35 -10.66 7.98
CA ALA A 86 19.45 -11.48 7.15
C ALA A 86 17.97 -11.23 7.50
N SER A 87 17.66 -11.12 8.80
CA SER A 87 16.33 -10.76 9.30
C SER A 87 15.88 -9.38 8.80
N ILE A 88 16.77 -8.38 8.85
CA ILE A 88 16.51 -7.02 8.34
C ILE A 88 16.21 -7.05 6.84
N ASN A 89 16.96 -7.80 6.04
CA ASN A 89 16.73 -7.89 4.60
C ASN A 89 15.33 -8.43 4.28
N VAL A 90 14.87 -9.45 5.00
CA VAL A 90 13.48 -9.94 4.87
C VAL A 90 12.48 -8.87 5.29
N GLY A 91 12.75 -8.16 6.39
CA GLY A 91 11.92 -7.04 6.86
C GLY A 91 11.77 -5.92 5.82
N ILE A 92 12.87 -5.54 5.15
CA ILE A 92 12.87 -4.53 4.08
C ILE A 92 11.98 -4.98 2.92
N THR A 93 12.10 -6.23 2.47
CA THR A 93 11.25 -6.77 1.40
C THR A 93 9.76 -6.69 1.78
N ASN A 94 9.41 -7.08 3.01
CA ASN A 94 8.03 -7.07 3.48
C ASN A 94 7.49 -5.65 3.65
N LEU A 95 8.30 -4.72 4.17
CA LEU A 95 7.94 -3.31 4.29
C LEU A 95 7.67 -2.69 2.92
N ASN A 96 8.57 -2.89 1.96
CA ASN A 96 8.40 -2.38 0.60
C ASN A 96 7.12 -2.91 -0.04
N ALA A 97 6.81 -4.20 0.13
CA ALA A 97 5.56 -4.77 -0.37
C ALA A 97 4.31 -4.09 0.22
N GLN A 98 4.33 -3.72 1.51
CA GLN A 98 3.21 -2.99 2.12
C GLN A 98 3.14 -1.53 1.66
N ILE A 99 4.28 -0.87 1.46
CA ILE A 99 4.33 0.48 0.87
C ILE A 99 3.78 0.47 -0.56
N ASP A 100 4.20 -0.50 -1.38
CA ASP A 100 3.73 -0.65 -2.76
C ASP A 100 2.22 -0.91 -2.82
N ALA A 101 1.71 -1.73 -1.89
CA ALA A 101 0.26 -1.97 -1.76
C ALA A 101 -0.49 -0.70 -1.35
N ALA A 102 0.07 0.12 -0.47
CA ALA A 102 -0.55 1.37 -0.01
C ALA A 102 -0.60 2.43 -1.11
N LEU A 103 0.53 2.67 -1.79
CA LEU A 103 0.69 3.76 -2.77
C LEU A 103 0.07 3.43 -4.14
N GLY A 104 0.08 2.15 -4.52
CA GLY A 104 -0.32 1.69 -5.84
C GLY A 104 0.49 2.28 -7.02
N PRO A 105 0.18 1.89 -8.27
CA PRO A 105 1.04 2.17 -9.42
C PRO A 105 1.10 3.66 -9.84
N ALA A 106 0.09 4.45 -9.49
CA ALA A 106 -0.04 5.84 -9.94
C ALA A 106 0.82 6.81 -9.12
N GLU A 107 0.90 6.61 -7.80
CA GLU A 107 1.68 7.46 -6.90
C GLU A 107 3.19 7.23 -7.09
N HIS A 108 3.59 5.98 -7.33
CA HIS A 108 4.99 5.65 -7.66
C HIS A 108 5.52 6.36 -8.92
N ARG A 109 4.63 6.71 -9.86
CA ARG A 109 4.98 7.51 -11.05
C ARG A 109 5.16 8.99 -10.71
N ARG A 110 4.33 9.54 -9.81
CA ARG A 110 4.45 10.93 -9.36
C ARG A 110 5.72 11.16 -8.54
N GLN A 111 6.05 10.27 -7.59
CA GLN A 111 7.29 10.37 -6.82
C GLN A 111 8.54 10.37 -7.71
N ARG A 112 8.62 9.45 -8.69
CA ARG A 112 9.76 9.39 -9.62
C ARG A 112 9.91 10.64 -10.49
N SER A 113 8.81 11.31 -10.84
CA SER A 113 8.88 12.58 -11.57
C SER A 113 9.30 13.76 -10.68
N ALA A 114 9.12 13.66 -9.37
CA ALA A 114 9.57 14.68 -8.42
C ALA A 114 11.06 14.55 -8.08
N ASP A 115 11.58 13.33 -8.00
CA ASP A 115 13.00 13.04 -7.69
C ASP A 115 13.95 13.33 -8.87
N GLN A 116 13.40 13.49 -10.08
CA GLN A 116 14.14 13.84 -11.30
C GLN A 116 14.20 15.36 -11.57
N ARG A 117 13.80 16.20 -10.62
CA ARG A 117 13.86 17.67 -10.70
C ARG A 117 14.83 18.22 -9.66
#